data_AF-A0A6P7G5L1-F1
#
_entry.id   AF-A0A6P7G5L1-F1
#
_cell.length_a   1.000
_cell.length_b   1.000
_cell.length_c   1.000
_cell.angle_alpha   90.00
_cell.angle_beta   90.00
_cell.angle_gamma   90.00
#
_symmetry.space_group_name_H-M   'P 1'
#
loop_
_entity.id
_entity.type
_entity.pdbx_description
1 polymer ?
#
loop_
_entity_poly.entity_id
_entity_poly.type
_entity_poly.pdbx_seq_one_letter_code
_entity_poly.pdbx_strand_id
1 'polypeptide(L)'
;MNAGFEDCFFLNDLLDKNKDNFELTIKEYSKLRLKNTHGISDLSMYNYLEMRDLVNTFGFRVRKSLDHFLYRIFPSSWIPLYNSVSFTTMEYQECIENRRWQDKVLRQVFMAIGIFLVVFIYLLSLKLIP
;
A
#
# COMPACT_ATOMS: atom_id res chain seq x y z
N MET A 1 16.99 -8.12 4.77
CA MET A 1 17.86 -8.59 3.67
C MET A 1 17.57 -7.84 2.38
N ASN A 2 16.40 -8.00 1.76
CA ASN A 2 16.08 -7.38 0.45
C ASN A 2 16.30 -5.85 0.41
N ALA A 3 15.78 -5.11 1.39
CA ALA A 3 16.01 -3.67 1.48
C ALA A 3 17.51 -3.29 1.53
N GLY A 4 18.32 -4.11 2.20
CA GLY A 4 19.78 -3.91 2.24
C GLY A 4 20.48 -4.23 0.91
N PHE A 5 19.96 -5.15 0.11
CA PHE A 5 20.46 -5.36 -1.25
C PHE A 5 20.05 -4.23 -2.20
N GLU A 6 18.83 -3.71 -2.04
CA GLU A 6 18.38 -2.50 -2.74
C GLU A 6 19.24 -1.28 -2.35
N ASP A 7 19.63 -1.16 -1.08
CA ASP A 7 20.55 -0.14 -0.60
C ASP A 7 21.92 -0.21 -1.32
N CYS A 8 22.49 -1.42 -1.45
CA CYS A 8 23.75 -1.62 -2.17
C CYS A 8 23.63 -1.23 -3.64
N PHE A 9 22.53 -1.62 -4.30
CA PHE A 9 22.27 -1.26 -5.69
C PHE A 9 22.15 0.26 -5.86
N PHE A 10 21.33 0.91 -5.02
CA PHE A 10 21.12 2.36 -5.07
C PHE A 10 22.39 3.16 -4.75
N LEU A 11 23.21 2.68 -3.81
CA LEU A 11 24.50 3.28 -3.51
C LEU A 11 25.45 3.19 -4.70
N ASN A 12 25.49 2.04 -5.39
CA ASN A 12 26.31 1.85 -6.58
C ASN A 12 25.88 2.82 -7.71
N ASP A 13 24.58 2.95 -7.97
CA ASP A 13 24.06 3.90 -8.97
C ASP A 13 24.47 5.35 -8.67
N LEU A 14 24.48 5.74 -7.38
CA LEU A 14 24.93 7.07 -6.97
C LEU A 14 26.45 7.24 -7.10
N LEU A 15 27.24 6.21 -6.85
CA LEU A 15 28.69 6.24 -7.11
C LEU A 15 28.99 6.47 -8.59
N ASP A 16 28.31 5.73 -9.47
CA ASP A 16 28.42 5.90 -10.92
C ASP A 16 28.03 7.32 -11.36
N LYS A 17 26.89 7.83 -10.86
CA LYS A 17 26.41 9.19 -11.13
C LYS A 17 27.40 10.26 -10.67
N ASN A 18 28.00 10.08 -9.50
CA ASN A 18 28.88 11.06 -8.86
C ASN A 18 30.36 10.83 -9.17
N LYS A 19 30.69 9.92 -10.10
CA LYS A 19 32.06 9.60 -10.54
C LYS A 19 32.98 9.25 -9.37
N ASP A 20 32.51 8.35 -8.50
CA ASP A 20 33.21 7.90 -7.30
C ASP A 20 33.52 9.01 -6.28
N ASN A 21 32.83 10.16 -6.35
CA ASN A 21 32.89 11.15 -5.29
C ASN A 21 32.11 10.66 -4.07
N PHE A 22 32.81 9.99 -3.16
CA PHE A 22 32.23 9.42 -1.94
C PHE A 22 31.56 10.46 -1.04
N GLU A 23 32.14 11.66 -0.89
CA GLU A 23 31.58 12.69 -0.01
C GLU A 23 30.20 13.14 -0.51
N LEU A 24 30.09 13.43 -1.81
CA LEU A 24 28.82 13.79 -2.44
C LEU A 24 27.83 12.63 -2.38
N THR A 25 28.29 11.42 -2.72
CA THR A 25 27.48 10.21 -2.77
C THR A 25 26.87 9.87 -1.43
N ILE A 26 27.65 9.88 -0.34
CA ILE A 26 27.14 9.55 1.00
C ILE A 26 26.10 10.58 1.45
N LYS A 27 26.31 11.87 1.14
CA LYS A 27 25.35 12.95 1.42
C LYS A 27 24.05 12.75 0.66
N GLU A 28 24.12 12.45 -0.64
CA GLU A 28 22.96 12.23 -1.50
C GLU A 28 22.21 10.94 -1.13
N TYR A 29 22.93 9.84 -0.94
CA TYR A 29 22.38 8.56 -0.50
C TYR A 29 21.60 8.71 0.82
N SER A 30 22.23 9.31 1.83
CA SER A 30 21.61 9.50 3.14
C SER A 30 20.34 10.35 3.05
N LYS A 31 20.30 11.36 2.16
CA LYS A 31 19.11 12.20 1.95
C LYS A 31 17.99 11.45 1.22
N LEU A 32 18.32 10.76 0.13
CA LEU A 32 17.33 10.13 -0.74
C LEU A 32 16.77 8.84 -0.13
N ARG A 33 17.63 8.03 0.50
CA ARG A 33 17.24 6.70 0.96
C ARG A 33 16.46 6.72 2.28
N LEU A 34 16.63 7.76 3.10
CA LEU A 34 15.99 7.90 4.41
C LEU A 34 14.48 7.64 4.39
N LYS A 35 13.77 8.19 3.39
CA LYS A 35 12.32 8.03 3.24
C LYS A 35 11.93 6.55 3.08
N ASN A 36 12.67 5.82 2.25
CA ASN A 36 12.41 4.40 1.98
C ASN A 36 12.87 3.50 3.13
N THR A 37 13.97 3.83 3.81
CA THR A 37 14.40 3.12 5.03
C THR A 37 13.37 3.23 6.15
N HIS A 38 12.78 4.41 6.36
CA HIS A 38 11.66 4.57 7.29
C HIS A 38 10.42 3.83 6.81
N GLY A 39 10.09 3.91 5.50
CA GLY A 39 8.97 3.20 4.91
C GLY A 39 9.01 1.69 5.16
N ILE A 40 10.15 1.03 4.90
CA ILE A 40 10.27 -0.42 5.16
C ILE A 40 10.25 -0.76 6.65
N SER A 41 10.77 0.11 7.51
CA SER A 41 10.67 -0.06 8.96
C SER A 41 9.21 -0.04 9.42
N ASP A 42 8.42 0.94 8.96
CA ASP A 42 7.00 1.05 9.28
C ASP A 42 6.20 -0.13 8.71
N LEU A 43 6.49 -0.54 7.46
CA LEU A 43 5.89 -1.72 6.84
C LEU A 43 6.20 -3.00 7.60
N SER A 44 7.41 -3.14 8.13
CA SER A 44 7.81 -4.30 8.94
C SER A 44 7.07 -4.33 10.28
N MET A 45 6.93 -3.17 10.93
CA MET A 45 6.14 -3.04 12.15
C MET A 45 4.66 -3.34 11.89
N TYR A 46 4.10 -2.84 10.79
CA TYR A 46 2.73 -3.17 10.39
C TYR A 46 2.57 -4.67 10.11
N ASN A 47 3.51 -5.30 9.41
CA ASN A 47 3.46 -6.73 9.13
C ASN A 47 3.52 -7.57 10.42
N TYR A 48 4.30 -7.14 11.42
CA TYR A 48 4.28 -7.77 12.74
C TYR A 48 2.88 -7.73 13.37
N LEU A 49 2.22 -6.57 13.37
CA LEU A 49 0.84 -6.45 13.88
C LEU A 49 -0.16 -7.26 13.04
N GLU A 50 0.02 -7.28 11.72
CA GLU A 50 -0.79 -8.05 10.78
C GLU A 50 -0.78 -9.53 11.14
N MET A 51 0.43 -10.09 11.26
CA MET A 51 0.62 -11.51 11.55
C MET A 51 0.27 -11.88 12.99
N ARG A 52 0.48 -10.98 13.96
CA ARG A 52 0.17 -11.22 15.37
C ARG A 52 -1.34 -11.36 15.60
N ASP A 53 -2.14 -10.43 15.08
CA ASP A 53 -3.56 -10.32 15.44
C ASP A 53 -4.51 -10.23 14.23
N LEU A 54 -4.17 -9.41 13.22
CA LEU A 54 -5.15 -9.00 12.22
C LEU A 54 -5.64 -10.14 11.33
N VAL A 55 -4.76 -11.10 11.00
CA VAL A 55 -5.07 -12.28 10.18
C VAL A 55 -6.26 -13.09 10.70
N ASN A 56 -6.50 -13.06 12.01
CA ASN A 56 -7.60 -13.79 12.67
C ASN A 56 -8.92 -13.02 12.66
N THR A 57 -8.92 -11.74 12.28
CA THR A 57 -10.13 -10.91 12.26
C THR A 57 -10.93 -11.10 10.97
N PHE A 58 -12.27 -11.07 11.07
CA PHE A 58 -13.16 -11.21 9.92
C PHE A 58 -12.98 -10.07 8.91
N GLY A 59 -12.93 -8.82 9.39
CA GLY A 59 -12.77 -7.64 8.54
C GLY A 59 -11.49 -7.68 7.70
N PHE A 60 -10.39 -8.17 8.29
CA PHE A 60 -9.13 -8.33 7.57
C PHE A 60 -9.22 -9.38 6.46
N ARG A 61 -9.83 -10.55 6.73
CA ARG A 61 -10.04 -11.58 5.70
C ARG A 61 -10.91 -11.08 4.54
N VAL A 62 -11.97 -10.32 4.84
CA VAL A 62 -12.80 -9.67 3.82
C VAL A 62 -11.99 -8.67 3.00
N ARG A 63 -11.19 -7.82 3.66
CA ARG A 63 -10.31 -6.85 2.99
C ARG A 63 -9.33 -7.54 2.04
N LYS A 64 -8.65 -8.61 2.47
CA LYS A 64 -7.71 -9.37 1.63
C LYS A 64 -8.40 -10.07 0.45
N SER A 65 -9.59 -10.64 0.67
CA SER A 65 -10.39 -11.24 -0.40
C SER A 65 -10.77 -10.19 -1.46
N LEU A 66 -11.19 -9.00 -1.02
CA LEU A 66 -11.49 -7.88 -1.92
C LEU A 66 -10.24 -7.39 -2.66
N ASP A 67 -9.09 -7.27 -1.97
CA ASP A 67 -7.81 -6.92 -2.60
C ASP A 67 -7.43 -7.92 -3.70
N HIS A 68 -7.56 -9.23 -3.43
CA HIS A 68 -7.29 -10.27 -4.42
C HIS A 68 -8.25 -10.21 -5.61
N PHE A 69 -9.53 -9.98 -5.34
CA PHE A 69 -10.53 -9.82 -6.40
C PHE A 69 -10.20 -8.61 -7.29
N LEU A 70 -9.98 -7.44 -6.69
CA LEU A 70 -9.67 -6.21 -7.43
C LEU A 70 -8.36 -6.31 -8.18
N TYR A 71 -7.33 -6.94 -7.61
CA TYR A 71 -6.06 -7.19 -8.32
C TYR A 71 -6.25 -8.08 -9.55
N ARG A 72 -7.12 -9.09 -9.47
CA ARG A 72 -7.42 -9.96 -10.63
C ARG A 72 -8.08 -9.19 -11.77
N ILE A 73 -8.94 -8.22 -11.47
CA ILE A 73 -9.65 -7.43 -12.47
C ILE A 73 -8.79 -6.25 -12.97
N PHE A 74 -8.02 -5.63 -12.09
CA PHE A 74 -7.23 -4.41 -12.35
C PHE A 74 -5.77 -4.58 -11.90
N PRO A 75 -4.99 -5.50 -12.51
CA PRO A 75 -3.67 -5.89 -12.01
C PRO A 75 -2.62 -4.78 -12.04
N SER A 76 -2.75 -3.80 -12.93
CA SER A 76 -1.84 -2.65 -13.02
C SER A 76 -2.22 -1.50 -12.10
N SER A 77 -3.49 -1.42 -11.65
CA SER A 77 -4.00 -0.29 -10.87
C SER A 77 -4.27 -0.64 -9.40
N TRP A 78 -4.54 -1.91 -9.09
CA TRP A 78 -4.85 -2.37 -7.74
C TRP A 78 -3.84 -3.40 -7.26
N ILE A 79 -2.62 -2.97 -6.97
CA ILE A 79 -1.56 -3.86 -6.48
C ILE A 79 -1.66 -3.96 -4.94
N PRO A 80 -1.99 -5.12 -4.36
CA PRO A 80 -2.09 -5.26 -2.91
C PRO A 80 -0.75 -4.98 -2.22
N LEU A 81 -0.78 -4.48 -0.98
CA LEU A 81 0.42 -4.06 -0.25
C LEU A 81 1.53 -5.13 -0.19
N TYR A 82 1.16 -6.38 0.09
CA TYR A 82 2.14 -7.47 0.13
C TYR A 82 2.84 -7.66 -1.22
N ASN A 83 2.07 -7.56 -2.31
CA ASN A 83 2.59 -7.72 -3.67
C ASN A 83 3.48 -6.54 -4.07
N SER A 84 3.10 -5.31 -3.71
CA SER A 84 3.91 -4.13 -4.02
C SER A 84 5.26 -4.15 -3.30
N VAL A 85 5.32 -4.68 -2.07
CA VAL A 85 6.58 -4.77 -1.31
C VAL A 85 7.45 -5.96 -1.76
N SER A 86 6.83 -7.10 -2.09
CA SER A 86 7.56 -8.36 -2.28
C SER A 86 7.89 -8.67 -3.73
N PHE A 87 7.09 -8.17 -4.69
CA PHE A 87 7.13 -8.61 -6.08
C PHE A 87 7.22 -7.46 -7.09
N THR A 88 7.49 -6.24 -6.63
CA THR A 88 7.78 -5.10 -7.51
C THR A 88 9.00 -4.33 -6.99
N THR A 89 9.45 -3.36 -7.78
CA THR A 89 10.49 -2.39 -7.40
C THR A 89 9.87 -1.04 -7.00
N MET A 90 8.60 -1.04 -6.58
CA MET A 90 7.93 0.15 -6.08
C MET A 90 8.64 0.63 -4.82
N GLU A 91 8.93 1.93 -4.73
CA GLU A 91 9.56 2.48 -3.54
C GLU A 91 8.71 2.18 -2.29
N TYR A 92 9.36 1.90 -1.16
CA TYR A 92 8.63 1.51 0.07
C TYR A 92 7.64 2.57 0.52
N GLN A 93 8.00 3.84 0.37
CA GLN A 93 7.06 4.91 0.67
C GLN A 93 5.88 4.94 -0.32
N GLU A 94 6.13 4.68 -1.60
CA GLU A 94 5.06 4.61 -2.60
C GLU A 94 4.12 3.43 -2.33
N CYS A 95 4.63 2.29 -1.82
CA CYS A 95 3.80 1.19 -1.35
C CYS A 95 2.79 1.64 -0.26
N ILE A 96 3.25 2.46 0.69
CA ILE A 96 2.42 3.03 1.75
C ILE A 96 1.37 3.99 1.17
N GLU A 97 1.78 4.86 0.25
CA GLU A 97 0.90 5.83 -0.41
C GLU A 97 -0.17 5.14 -1.28
N ASN A 98 0.22 4.11 -2.04
CA ASN A 98 -0.67 3.24 -2.79
C ASN A 98 -1.70 2.58 -1.87
N ARG A 99 -1.26 2.01 -0.73
CA ARG A 99 -2.20 1.43 0.23
C ARG A 99 -3.19 2.46 0.78
N ARG A 100 -2.72 3.66 1.13
CA ARG A 100 -3.58 4.75 1.62
C ARG A 100 -4.60 5.17 0.57
N TRP A 101 -4.20 5.22 -0.69
CA TRP A 101 -5.10 5.49 -1.81
C TRP A 101 -6.17 4.40 -1.95
N GLN A 102 -5.78 3.12 -1.94
CA GLN A 102 -6.73 2.00 -1.97
C GLN A 102 -7.74 2.06 -0.82
N ASP A 103 -7.26 2.34 0.39
CA ASP A 103 -8.13 2.47 1.57
C ASP A 103 -9.09 3.65 1.42
N LYS A 104 -8.66 4.76 0.81
CA LYS A 104 -9.52 5.91 0.52
C LYS A 104 -10.61 5.54 -0.49
N VAL A 105 -10.25 4.87 -1.58
CA VAL A 105 -11.19 4.43 -2.62
C VAL A 105 -12.26 3.52 -2.01
N LEU A 106 -11.85 2.50 -1.25
CA LEU A 106 -12.82 1.59 -0.64
C LEU A 106 -13.74 2.30 0.35
N ARG A 107 -13.24 3.22 1.18
CA ARG A 107 -14.10 4.01 2.06
C ARG A 107 -15.16 4.78 1.27
N GLN A 108 -14.77 5.43 0.18
CA GLN A 108 -15.69 6.18 -0.67
C GLN A 108 -16.75 5.27 -1.31
N VAL A 109 -16.34 4.11 -1.84
CA VAL A 109 -17.25 3.13 -2.44
C VAL A 109 -18.23 2.59 -1.40
N PHE A 110 -17.77 2.19 -0.22
CA PHE A 110 -18.65 1.69 0.85
C PHE A 110 -19.63 2.76 1.33
N MET A 111 -19.21 4.01 1.45
CA MET A 111 -20.12 5.12 1.77
C MET A 111 -21.18 5.32 0.69
N ALA A 112 -20.78 5.30 -0.59
CA ALA A 112 -21.71 5.46 -1.70
C ALA A 112 -22.75 4.32 -1.75
N ILE A 113 -22.30 3.06 -1.56
CA ILE A 113 -23.20 1.90 -1.46
C ILE A 113 -24.16 2.05 -0.27
N GLY A 114 -23.66 2.48 0.89
CA GLY A 114 -24.48 2.70 2.08
C GLY A 114 -25.59 3.74 1.86
N ILE A 115 -25.22 4.89 1.26
CA ILE A 115 -26.19 5.94 0.91
C ILE A 115 -27.22 5.41 -0.09
N PHE A 116 -26.77 4.72 -1.14
CA PHE A 116 -27.65 4.13 -2.13
C PHE A 116 -28.65 3.15 -1.51
N LEU A 117 -28.20 2.27 -0.62
CA LEU A 117 -29.07 1.30 0.07
C LEU A 117 -30.10 2.00 0.95
N VAL A 118 -29.72 3.04 1.70
CA VAL A 118 -30.65 3.82 2.53
C VAL A 118 -31.72 4.49 1.68
N VAL A 119 -31.32 5.16 0.59
CA VAL A 119 -32.26 5.80 -0.35
C VAL A 119 -33.17 4.76 -0.99
N PHE A 120 -32.62 3.62 -1.41
CA PHE A 120 -33.38 2.54 -2.03
C PHE A 120 -34.44 1.97 -1.07
N ILE A 121 -34.07 1.70 0.19
CA ILE A 121 -34.99 1.20 1.23
C ILE A 121 -36.08 2.23 1.51
N TYR A 122 -35.73 3.51 1.60
CA TYR A 122 -36.69 4.60 1.80
C TYR A 122 -37.69 4.72 0.64
N LEU A 123 -37.21 4.64 -0.61
CA LEU A 123 -38.10 4.66 -1.77
C LEU A 123 -39.01 3.43 -1.84
N LEU A 124 -38.51 2.27 -1.40
CA LEU A 124 -39.30 1.05 -1.32
C LEU A 124 -40.40 1.17 -0.25
N SER A 125 -40.09 1.75 0.91
CA SER A 125 -41.08 1.93 1.99
C SER A 125 -42.18 2.90 1.61
N LEU A 126 -41.87 3.97 0.86
CA LEU A 126 -42.88 4.89 0.30
C LEU A 126 -43.85 4.20 -0.67
N LYS A 127 -43.39 3.17 -1.40
CA LYS A 127 -44.26 2.38 -2.31
C LYS A 127 -45.11 1.33 -1.58
N LEU A 128 -44.77 1.00 -0.33
CA LEU A 128 -45.42 -0.05 0.46
C LEU A 128 -46.43 0.50 1.48
N ILE A 129 -46.51 1.83 1.64
CA ILE A 129 -47.54 2.49 2.43
C ILE A 129 -48.70 2.84 1.47
N PRO A 130 -49.90 2.24 1.63
CA PRO A 130 -51.05 2.50 0.77
C PRO A 130 -51.62 3.92 0.92
#